data_AF-A0A9X8VIQ6-F1
#
_entry.id   AF-A0A9X8VIQ6-F1
#
_cell.length_a   1.000
_cell.length_b   1.000
_cell.length_c   1.000
_cell.angle_alpha   90.00
_cell.angle_beta   90.00
_cell.angle_gamma   90.00
#
_symmetry.space_group_name_H-M   'P 1'
#
loop_
_entity.id
_entity.type
_entity.pdbx_description
1 polymer ?
#
loop_
_entity_poly.entity_id
_entity_poly.type
_entity_poly.pdbx_seq_one_letter_code
_entity_poly.pdbx_strand_id
1 'polypeptide(L)' 'PHHNSTPIVAVTAHAASGEREHLLQAGMDDYLAKPIDEKMLTRVLSRYHSGEMENAVADDAPLSLDW' A
#
# COMPACT_ATOMS: atom_id res chain seq x y z
N PRO A 1 16.40 11.08 6.99
CA PRO A 1 14.97 11.15 6.62
C PRO A 1 14.63 10.14 5.51
N HIS A 2 14.34 8.89 5.88
CA HIS A 2 14.19 7.76 4.95
C HIS A 2 12.76 7.50 4.45
N HIS A 3 11.79 8.32 4.85
CA HIS A 3 10.35 8.13 4.59
C HIS A 3 9.79 9.12 3.57
N ASN A 4 10.60 10.08 3.08
CA ASN A 4 10.15 11.12 2.16
C ASN A 4 9.72 10.59 0.77
N SER A 5 9.97 9.31 0.49
CA SER A 5 9.61 8.64 -0.77
C SER A 5 8.77 7.39 -0.53
N THR A 6 8.28 7.17 0.69
CA THR A 6 7.41 6.04 1.01
C THR A 6 5.97 6.41 0.66
N PRO A 7 5.30 5.69 -0.27
CA PRO A 7 3.94 6.00 -0.66
C PRO A 7 2.95 5.84 0.51
N ILE A 8 2.03 6.80 0.64
CA ILE A 8 1.00 6.82 1.68
C ILE A 8 -0.37 6.61 1.05
N VAL A 9 -1.03 5.51 1.41
CA VAL A 9 -2.36 5.14 0.92
C VAL A 9 -3.38 5.24 2.05
N ALA A 10 -4.41 6.07 1.86
CA ALA A 10 -5.52 6.18 2.80
C ALA A 10 -6.41 4.93 2.77
N VAL A 11 -6.87 4.46 3.93
CA VAL A 11 -7.92 3.44 4.02
C VAL A 11 -9.09 4.01 4.82
N THR A 12 -10.27 4.09 4.21
CA THR A 12 -11.43 4.75 4.85
C THR A 12 -12.62 3.82 4.96
N ALA A 13 -13.41 3.98 6.03
CA ALA A 13 -14.67 3.26 6.20
C ALA A 13 -15.84 3.90 5.44
N HIS A 14 -15.70 5.15 5.00
CA HIS A 14 -16.75 5.91 4.35
C HIS A 14 -16.23 6.48 3.03
N ALA A 15 -16.70 5.91 1.92
CA ALA A 15 -16.35 6.37 0.58
C ALA A 15 -17.39 7.38 0.08
N ALA A 16 -17.37 8.59 0.64
CA ALA A 16 -18.20 9.67 0.15
C ALA A 16 -17.64 10.26 -1.15
N SER A 17 -18.55 10.79 -1.99
CA SER A 17 -18.15 11.57 -3.16
C SER A 17 -17.34 12.79 -2.69
N GLY A 18 -16.13 12.97 -3.20
CA GLY A 18 -15.22 14.07 -2.84
C GLY A 18 -14.18 13.74 -1.77
N GLU A 19 -14.36 12.65 -0.99
CA GLU A 19 -13.38 12.19 0.01
C GLU A 19 -12.02 11.88 -0.63
N ARG A 20 -12.05 11.22 -1.79
CA ARG A 20 -10.85 10.90 -2.58
C ARG A 20 -10.06 12.15 -2.93
N GLU A 21 -10.73 13.18 -3.45
CA GLU A 21 -10.07 14.41 -3.90
C GLU A 21 -9.45 15.14 -2.71
N HIS A 22 -10.17 15.20 -1.59
CA HIS A 22 -9.67 15.80 -0.36
C HIS A 22 -8.40 15.11 0.17
N LEU A 23 -8.38 13.77 0.18
CA LEU A 23 -7.24 12.99 0.68
C LEU A 23 -6.01 13.12 -0.23
N LEU A 24 -6.22 13.14 -1.55
CA LEU A 24 -5.13 13.37 -2.49
C LEU A 24 -4.58 14.80 -2.37
N GLN A 25 -5.44 15.80 -2.20
CA GLN A 25 -5.00 17.19 -1.94
C GLN A 25 -4.28 17.35 -0.62
N ALA A 26 -4.60 16.53 0.39
CA ALA A 26 -3.91 16.50 1.67
C ALA A 26 -2.50 15.88 1.60
N GLY A 27 -2.07 15.40 0.43
CA GLY A 27 -0.73 14.86 0.20
C GLY A 27 -0.63 13.34 0.30
N MET A 28 -1.76 12.62 0.18
CA MET A 28 -1.73 11.17 0.04
C MET A 28 -1.54 10.76 -1.43
N ASP A 29 -0.90 9.62 -1.64
CA ASP A 29 -0.60 9.10 -2.98
C ASP A 29 -1.77 8.30 -3.57
N ASP A 30 -2.52 7.58 -2.72
CA ASP A 30 -3.70 6.82 -3.14
C ASP A 30 -4.73 6.65 -2.00
N TYR A 31 -5.83 6.00 -2.34
CA TYR A 31 -6.98 5.79 -1.47
C TYR A 31 -7.62 4.41 -1.70
N LEU A 32 -8.07 3.78 -0.62
CA LEU A 32 -8.87 2.56 -0.60
C LEU A 32 -10.10 2.72 0.31
N ALA A 33 -11.24 2.28 -0.18
CA ALA A 33 -12.46 2.16 0.60
C ALA A 33 -12.54 0.79 1.26
N LYS A 34 -13.06 0.73 2.50
CA LYS A 34 -13.47 -0.53 3.12
C LYS A 34 -14.87 -0.94 2.60
N PRO A 35 -15.16 -2.25 2.53
CA PRO A 35 -14.26 -3.37 2.82
C PRO A 35 -13.18 -3.50 1.73
N ILE A 36 -11.95 -3.76 2.14
CA ILE A 36 -10.83 -3.99 1.21
C ILE A 36 -10.85 -5.46 0.80
N ASP A 37 -10.83 -5.72 -0.49
CA ASP A 37 -10.55 -7.05 -1.02
C ASP A 37 -9.08 -7.19 -1.46
N GLU A 38 -8.63 -8.43 -1.60
CA GLU A 38 -7.26 -8.77 -1.95
C GLU A 38 -6.84 -8.20 -3.32
N LYS A 39 -7.77 -8.13 -4.29
CA LYS A 39 -7.50 -7.61 -5.63
C LYS A 39 -7.28 -6.10 -5.60
N MET A 40 -8.08 -5.37 -4.83
CA MET A 40 -7.93 -3.94 -4.60
C MET A 40 -6.57 -3.64 -3.98
N LEU A 41 -6.22 -4.38 -2.92
CA LEU A 41 -4.94 -4.19 -2.25
C LEU A 41 -3.76 -4.51 -3.18
N THR A 42 -3.82 -5.65 -3.87
CA THR A 42 -2.77 -6.07 -4.83
C THR A 42 -2.56 -5.01 -5.89
N ARG A 43 -3.64 -4.45 -6.46
CA ARG A 43 -3.56 -3.39 -7.46
C ARG A 43 -2.82 -2.15 -6.96
N VAL A 44 -3.10 -1.74 -5.72
CA VAL A 44 -2.42 -0.58 -5.12
C VAL A 44 -0.95 -0.91 -4.85
N LEU A 45 -0.65 -2.06 -4.25
CA LEU A 45 0.72 -2.48 -3.97
C LEU A 45 1.56 -2.59 -5.25
N SER A 46 1.02 -3.20 -6.31
CA SER A 46 1.70 -3.32 -7.61
C SER A 46 2.00 -1.97 -8.26
N ARG A 47 1.22 -0.92 -7.97
CA ARG A 47 1.49 0.45 -8.46
C ARG A 47 2.74 1.06 -7.83
N TYR A 48 3.00 0.75 -6.56
CA TYR A 48 4.03 1.39 -5.74
C TYR A 48 5.28 0.52 -5.52
N HIS A 49 5.22 -0.72 -5.96
CA HIS A 49 6.37 -1.61 -6.07
C HIS A 49 7.18 -1.24 -7.33
N SER A 50 8.36 -0.64 -7.14
CA SER A 50 9.31 -0.31 -8.22
C SER A 50 10.55 -1.22 -8.25
N GLY A 51 10.48 -2.41 -7.66
CA GLY A 51 11.59 -3.37 -7.66
C GLY A 51 11.24 -4.57 -8.51
N GLU A 52 11.90 -4.73 -9.65
CA GLU A 52 11.92 -5.95 -10.45
C GLU A 52 11.84 -7.21 -9.56
N MET A 53 10.97 -8.17 -9.90
CA MET A 53 11.17 -9.54 -9.48
C MET A 53 12.44 -10.08 -10.14
N GLU A 54 13.60 -9.62 -9.72
CA GLU A 54 14.88 -10.11 -10.22
C GLU A 54 15.84 -10.37 -9.05
N ASN A 55 15.96 -11.66 -8.74
CA ASN A 55 17.01 -12.31 -7.95
C ASN A 55 17.18 -11.90 -6.48
N ALA A 56 16.46 -12.59 -5.59
CA ALA A 56 17.04 -13.03 -4.32
C ALA A 56 16.80 -14.54 -4.16
N VAL A 57 17.85 -15.28 -4.44
CA VAL A 57 17.98 -16.72 -4.24
C VAL A 57 17.92 -17.00 -2.73
N ALA A 58 17.16 -18.04 -2.37
CA ALA A 58 17.25 -18.87 -1.15
C ALA A 58 17.83 -18.21 0.11
N ASP A 59 16.95 -17.87 1.06
CA ASP A 59 17.24 -18.14 2.47
C ASP A 59 15.96 -18.66 3.12
N ASP A 60 15.87 -19.99 3.20
CA ASP A 60 14.83 -20.77 3.88
C ASP A 60 15.03 -20.67 5.41
N ALA A 61 15.16 -19.45 5.94
CA ALA A 61 15.13 -19.24 7.37
C ALA A 61 13.66 -19.08 7.78
N PRO A 62 13.09 -20.00 8.57
CA PRO A 62 11.73 -19.84 9.05
C PRO A 62 11.70 -18.56 9.89
N LEU A 63 10.83 -17.63 9.51
CA LEU A 63 10.47 -16.49 10.35
C LEU A 63 9.94 -17.06 11.67
N SER A 64 10.78 -17.07 12.70
CA SER A 64 10.36 -17.35 14.07
C SER A 64 9.45 -16.20 14.46
N LEU A 65 8.14 -16.44 14.34
CA LEU A 65 7.11 -15.51 14.74
C LEU A 65 6.75 -15.83 16.19
N ASP A 66 7.60 -15.37 17.10
CA ASP A 66 7.35 -15.44 18.53
C ASP A 66 6.38 -14.31 18.88
N TRP A 67 5.09 -14.63 19.02
CA TRP A 67 4.07 -13.78 19.60
C TRP A 67 3.60 -14.36 20.92
#